data_AF-A0A845RJH2-F1
#
_entry.id   AF-A0A845RJH2-F1
#
_cell.length_a   1.000
_cell.length_b   1.000
_cell.length_c   1.000
_cell.angle_alpha   90.00
_cell.angle_beta   90.00
_cell.angle_gamma   90.00
#
_symmetry.space_group_name_H-M   'P 1'
#
loop_
_entity.id
_entity.type
_entity.pdbx_description
1 polymer ?
#
loop_
_entity_poly.entity_id
_entity_poly.type
_entity_poly.pdbx_seq_one_letter_code
_entity_poly.pdbx_strand_id
1 'polypeptide(L)'
;MRRDLIKFLRLFFMIFSGVGLLFSVLGVILAAPLRMGVVAMLPFLLCGAIPLLVGLAGLLVIARRARLHRWLLENGRPVNAQLDGCVREYGVRYCGRVPYVIECHYTDAETRTIYRFRSAYLWSDPAPFLNGRTTVRVLVDPRNYRRYLVDTKGLSGGYQIVG
;
A
#
# COMPACT_ATOMS: atom_id res chain seq x y z
N MET A 1 1.98 -15.73 -2.03
CA MET A 1 0.82 -15.09 -2.69
C MET A 1 0.85 -13.56 -2.68
N ARG A 2 0.85 -12.81 -1.55
CA ARG A 2 0.95 -11.32 -1.59
C ARG A 2 2.34 -10.76 -1.92
N ARG A 3 3.42 -11.44 -1.51
CA ARG A 3 4.78 -11.09 -1.95
C ARG A 3 4.86 -11.12 -3.48
N ASP A 4 4.12 -12.04 -4.10
CA ASP A 4 3.99 -12.17 -5.55
C ASP A 4 3.05 -11.11 -6.12
N LEU A 5 1.96 -10.73 -5.44
CA LEU A 5 1.08 -9.62 -5.87
C LEU A 5 1.79 -8.25 -5.86
N ILE A 6 2.57 -7.92 -4.83
CA ILE A 6 3.31 -6.64 -4.78
C ILE A 6 4.45 -6.63 -5.81
N LYS A 7 5.14 -7.78 -5.97
CA LYS A 7 6.13 -7.96 -7.05
C LYS A 7 5.48 -7.83 -8.42
N PHE A 8 4.32 -8.46 -8.62
CA PHE A 8 3.52 -8.40 -9.83
C PHE A 8 3.05 -6.97 -10.11
N LEU A 9 2.52 -6.26 -9.12
CA LEU A 9 2.06 -4.89 -9.28
C LEU A 9 3.22 -3.94 -9.59
N ARG A 10 4.39 -4.13 -8.96
CA ARG A 10 5.62 -3.41 -9.32
C ARG A 10 6.05 -3.71 -10.75
N LEU A 11 6.04 -4.98 -11.14
CA LEU A 11 6.38 -5.42 -12.49
C LEU A 11 5.40 -4.84 -13.53
N PHE A 12 4.11 -4.89 -13.24
CA PHE A 12 3.04 -4.33 -14.06
C PHE A 12 3.24 -2.83 -14.29
N PHE A 13 3.40 -2.03 -13.22
CA PHE A 13 3.62 -0.59 -13.38
C PHE A 13 4.96 -0.25 -14.03
N MET A 14 5.99 -1.06 -13.83
CA MET A 14 7.29 -0.92 -14.51
C MET A 14 7.17 -1.18 -16.01
N ILE A 15 6.43 -2.22 -16.42
CA ILE A 15 6.14 -2.51 -17.83
C ILE A 15 5.32 -1.36 -18.44
N PHE A 16 4.26 -0.90 -17.76
CA PHE A 16 3.41 0.18 -18.24
C PHE A 16 4.19 1.50 -18.44
N SER A 17 5.08 1.82 -17.49
CA SER A 17 5.99 2.96 -17.60
C SER A 17 7.00 2.79 -18.75
N GLY A 18 7.53 1.58 -18.96
CA GLY A 18 8.47 1.29 -20.04
C GLY A 18 7.82 1.40 -21.43
N VAL A 19 6.63 0.84 -21.60
CA VAL A 19 5.85 0.94 -22.84
C VAL A 19 5.47 2.39 -23.14
N GLY A 20 5.02 3.15 -22.14
CA GLY A 20 4.71 4.58 -22.32
C GLY A 20 5.94 5.41 -22.73
N LEU A 21 7.12 5.10 -22.17
CA LEU A 21 8.38 5.74 -22.55
C LEU A 21 8.76 5.41 -24.00
N LEU A 22 8.65 4.14 -24.37
CA LEU A 22 8.94 3.68 -25.73
C LEU A 22 8.06 4.38 -26.76
N PHE A 23 6.75 4.45 -26.54
CA PHE A 23 5.81 5.13 -27.43
C PHE A 23 6.06 6.63 -27.52
N SER A 24 6.42 7.28 -26.39
CA SER A 24 6.74 8.71 -26.37
C SER A 24 8.02 9.01 -27.16
N VAL A 25 9.08 8.21 -26.97
CA VAL A 25 10.35 8.37 -27.69
C VAL A 25 10.19 8.07 -29.17
N LEU A 26 9.48 6.99 -29.53
CA LEU A 26 9.24 6.61 -30.91
C LEU A 26 8.42 7.67 -31.66
N GLY A 27 7.40 8.25 -31.01
CA GLY A 27 6.61 9.35 -31.56
C GLY A 27 7.43 10.61 -31.84
N VAL A 28 8.34 10.97 -30.93
CA VAL A 28 9.25 12.12 -31.12
C VAL A 28 10.25 11.87 -32.25
N ILE A 29 10.83 10.67 -32.33
CA ILE A 29 11.81 10.29 -33.36
C ILE A 29 11.17 10.24 -34.76
N LEU A 30 9.95 9.72 -34.90
CA LEU A 30 9.22 9.69 -36.18
C LEU A 30 8.75 11.08 -36.62
N ALA A 31 8.39 11.94 -35.67
CA ALA A 31 7.87 13.27 -35.99
C ALA A 31 8.98 14.26 -36.42
N ALA A 32 10.23 14.07 -35.96
CA ALA A 32 11.37 14.91 -36.30
C ALA A 32 11.71 14.96 -37.82
N PRO A 33 11.84 13.84 -38.55
CA PRO A 33 12.15 13.86 -39.99
C PRO A 33 10.96 14.27 -40.86
N LEU A 34 9.73 14.09 -40.39
CA LEU A 34 8.51 14.34 -41.19
C LEU A 34 8.07 15.82 -41.19
N ARG A 35 8.78 16.72 -40.49
CA ARG A 35 8.40 18.14 -40.28
C ARG A 35 6.91 18.29 -39.91
N MET A 36 6.39 17.31 -39.17
CA MET A 36 5.01 17.28 -38.73
C MET A 36 4.77 18.44 -37.75
N GLY A 37 3.77 19.26 -38.00
CA GLY A 37 3.38 20.33 -37.08
C GLY A 37 2.97 19.76 -35.70
N VAL A 38 3.04 20.59 -34.66
CA VAL A 38 2.76 20.20 -33.25
C VAL A 38 1.40 19.48 -33.09
N VAL A 39 0.43 19.80 -33.93
CA VAL A 39 -0.91 19.18 -33.98
C VAL A 39 -0.85 17.68 -34.33
N ALA A 40 0.08 17.27 -35.20
CA ALA A 40 0.27 15.87 -35.56
C ALA A 40 1.05 15.08 -34.49
N MET A 41 1.78 15.77 -33.60
CA MET A 41 2.49 15.15 -32.46
C MET A 41 1.57 14.92 -31.24
N LEU A 42 0.50 15.70 -31.08
CA LEU A 42 -0.46 15.62 -29.98
C LEU A 42 -0.97 14.19 -29.66
N PRO A 43 -1.44 13.38 -30.63
CA PRO A 43 -1.95 12.04 -30.33
C PRO A 43 -0.86 11.09 -29.80
N PHE A 44 0.36 11.16 -30.34
CA PHE A 44 1.49 10.35 -29.87
C PHE A 44 1.93 10.76 -28.46
N LEU A 45 1.97 12.06 -28.19
CA LEU A 45 2.31 12.58 -26.88
C LEU A 45 1.28 12.17 -25.82
N LEU A 46 -0.01 12.29 -26.14
CA LEU A 46 -1.10 11.93 -25.23
C LEU A 46 -1.14 10.41 -24.97
N CYS A 47 -1.03 9.59 -26.02
CA CYS A 47 -1.01 8.14 -25.90
C CYS A 47 0.20 7.59 -25.12
N GLY A 48 1.36 8.25 -25.20
CA GLY A 48 2.56 7.88 -24.44
C GLY A 48 2.59 8.44 -23.02
N ALA A 49 2.15 9.69 -22.83
CA ALA A 49 2.22 10.38 -21.55
C ALA A 49 1.26 9.82 -20.50
N ILE A 50 0.04 9.44 -20.89
CA ILE A 50 -0.96 8.88 -19.96
C ILE A 50 -0.44 7.60 -19.27
N PRO A 51 -0.01 6.54 -19.99
CA PRO A 51 0.50 5.33 -19.34
C PRO A 51 1.80 5.57 -18.56
N LEU A 52 2.66 6.50 -19.01
CA LEU A 52 3.85 6.91 -18.27
C LEU A 52 3.51 7.51 -16.91
N LEU A 53 2.59 8.48 -16.88
CA LEU A 53 2.18 9.15 -15.66
C LEU A 53 1.53 8.17 -14.68
N VAL A 54 0.66 7.29 -15.18
CA VAL A 54 0.02 6.26 -14.36
C VAL A 54 1.04 5.26 -13.81
N GLY A 55 1.95 4.77 -14.65
CA GLY A 55 3.02 3.86 -14.25
C GLY A 55 3.94 4.46 -13.18
N LEU A 56 4.39 5.69 -13.41
CA LEU A 56 5.26 6.42 -12.48
C LEU A 56 4.55 6.72 -11.15
N ALA A 57 3.30 7.18 -11.20
CA ALA A 57 2.50 7.42 -10.00
C ALA A 57 2.31 6.15 -9.16
N GLY A 58 1.98 5.02 -9.82
CA GLY A 58 1.84 3.72 -9.15
C GLY A 58 3.14 3.27 -8.47
N LEU A 59 4.27 3.36 -9.17
CA LEU A 59 5.60 3.04 -8.63
C LEU A 59 5.96 3.94 -7.43
N LEU A 60 5.70 5.24 -7.53
CA LEU A 60 5.95 6.20 -6.45
C LEU A 60 5.11 5.88 -5.21
N VAL A 61 3.83 5.55 -5.36
CA VAL A 61 2.96 5.17 -4.23
C VAL A 61 3.47 3.90 -3.54
N ILE A 62 3.84 2.87 -4.32
CA ILE A 62 4.38 1.62 -3.78
C ILE A 62 5.70 1.87 -3.04
N ALA A 63 6.59 2.68 -3.62
CA ALA A 63 7.86 3.04 -3.02
C ALA A 63 7.66 3.83 -1.71
N ARG A 64 6.76 4.82 -1.71
CA ARG A 64 6.43 5.61 -0.51
C ARG A 64 5.87 4.73 0.61
N ARG A 65 4.93 3.83 0.31
CA ARG A 65 4.38 2.89 1.30
C ARG A 65 5.45 1.96 1.87
N ALA A 66 6.34 1.43 1.02
CA ALA A 66 7.42 0.56 1.46
C ALA A 66 8.46 1.30 2.32
N ARG A 67 8.81 2.54 1.96
CA ARG A 67 9.70 3.40 2.77
C ARG A 67 9.07 3.71 4.12
N LEU A 68 7.80 4.12 4.14
CA LEU A 68 7.08 4.40 5.38
C LEU A 68 7.04 3.17 6.29
N HIS A 69 6.73 2.00 5.73
CA HIS A 69 6.69 0.76 6.49
C HIS A 69 8.06 0.42 7.11
N ARG A 70 9.16 0.57 6.37
CA ARG A 70 10.52 0.36 6.91
C ARG A 70 10.85 1.39 7.99
N TRP A 71 10.57 2.66 7.72
CA TRP A 71 10.83 3.74 8.66
C TRP A 71 10.06 3.55 9.97
N LEU A 72 8.79 3.11 9.93
CA LEU A 72 7.99 2.81 11.12
C LEU A 72 8.53 1.61 11.91
N LEU A 73 9.10 0.61 11.24
CA LEU A 73 9.75 -0.52 11.92
C LEU A 73 11.02 -0.11 12.65
N GLU A 74 11.76 0.86 12.11
CA GLU A 74 13.05 1.30 12.66
C GLU A 74 12.91 2.45 13.67
N ASN A 75 12.00 3.40 13.43
CA ASN A 75 11.89 4.67 14.16
C ASN A 75 10.50 4.91 14.75
N GLY A 76 9.52 4.04 14.47
CA GLY A 76 8.15 4.22 14.96
C GLY A 76 8.08 4.08 16.47
N ARG A 77 7.30 4.95 17.12
CA ARG A 77 7.02 4.82 18.55
C ARG A 77 6.05 3.66 18.77
N PRO A 78 6.40 2.65 19.58
CA PRO A 78 5.48 1.58 19.91
C PRO A 78 4.43 2.09 20.90
N VAL A 79 3.17 1.82 20.58
CA VAL A 79 2.00 2.13 21.40
C VAL A 79 1.18 0.86 21.59
N ASN A 80 0.72 0.61 22.81
CA ASN A 80 -0.19 -0.50 23.10
C ASN A 80 -1.62 -0.04 22.87
N ALA A 81 -2.18 -0.38 21.71
CA ALA A 81 -3.58 -0.12 21.39
C ALA A 81 -4.47 -1.22 21.96
N GLN A 82 -5.66 -0.85 22.42
CA GLN A 82 -6.69 -1.78 22.87
C GLN A 82 -7.31 -2.47 21.65
N LEU A 83 -7.45 -3.79 21.74
CA LEU A 83 -8.00 -4.61 20.66
C LEU A 83 -9.53 -4.53 20.70
N ASP A 84 -10.14 -4.04 19.63
CA ASP A 84 -11.60 -4.02 19.48
C ASP A 84 -12.12 -5.36 18.96
N GLY A 85 -11.33 -6.01 18.10
CA GLY A 85 -11.62 -7.32 17.58
C GLY A 85 -11.14 -7.52 16.14
N CYS A 86 -11.69 -8.54 15.51
CA CYS A 86 -11.42 -8.86 14.12
C CYS A 86 -12.73 -8.84 13.32
N VAL A 87 -12.75 -8.05 12.26
CA VAL A 87 -13.93 -7.85 11.40
C VAL A 87 -13.60 -8.30 9.97
N ARG A 88 -14.58 -8.87 9.27
CA ARG A 88 -14.46 -9.15 7.83
C ARG A 88 -14.77 -7.89 7.04
N GLU A 89 -13.84 -7.47 6.19
CA GLU A 89 -14.00 -6.27 5.36
C GLU A 89 -14.66 -6.64 4.02
N TYR A 90 -15.98 -6.55 3.97
CA TYR A 90 -16.77 -6.92 2.78
C TYR A 90 -16.58 -5.98 1.58
N GLY A 91 -15.99 -4.79 1.79
CA GLY A 91 -15.68 -3.84 0.72
C GLY A 91 -14.60 -4.31 -0.24
N VAL A 92 -13.82 -5.33 0.13
CA VAL A 92 -12.79 -5.93 -0.73
C VAL A 92 -13.03 -7.42 -0.87
N ARG A 93 -13.08 -7.89 -2.12
CA ARG A 93 -13.15 -9.32 -2.44
C ARG A 93 -12.03 -9.68 -3.39
N TYR A 94 -11.26 -10.71 -3.04
CA TYR A 94 -10.23 -11.26 -3.91
C TYR A 94 -10.48 -12.75 -4.08
N CYS A 95 -10.72 -13.19 -5.32
CA CYS A 95 -11.05 -14.59 -5.65
C CYS A 95 -12.14 -15.19 -4.74
N GLY A 96 -13.23 -14.44 -4.50
CA GLY A 96 -14.35 -14.89 -3.66
C GLY A 96 -14.08 -14.93 -2.15
N ARG A 97 -12.85 -14.61 -1.71
CA ARG A 97 -12.49 -14.52 -0.29
C ARG A 97 -12.62 -13.08 0.20
N VAL A 98 -13.17 -12.94 1.41
CA VAL A 98 -13.28 -11.68 2.14
C VAL A 98 -12.15 -11.63 3.15
N PRO A 99 -11.32 -10.57 3.16
CA PRO A 99 -10.24 -10.46 4.13
C PRO A 99 -10.77 -10.10 5.51
N TYR A 100 -10.03 -10.53 6.53
CA TYR A 100 -10.16 -10.12 7.92
C TYR A 100 -9.29 -8.89 8.18
N VAL A 101 -9.73 -8.01 9.07
CA VAL A 101 -8.99 -6.84 9.52
C VAL A 101 -9.07 -6.79 11.03
N ILE A 102 -7.92 -6.59 11.68
CA ILE A 102 -7.86 -6.32 13.10
C ILE A 102 -8.13 -4.84 13.30
N GLU A 103 -9.15 -4.53 14.09
CA GLU A 103 -9.46 -3.18 14.54
C GLU A 103 -8.97 -3.01 15.97
N CYS A 104 -8.30 -1.89 16.21
CA CYS A 104 -7.83 -1.52 17.53
C CYS A 104 -7.87 -0.01 17.68
N HIS A 105 -7.98 0.46 18.91
CA HIS A 105 -7.96 1.87 19.21
C HIS A 105 -6.95 2.19 20.31
N TYR A 106 -6.41 3.40 20.25
CA TYR A 106 -5.55 3.95 21.27
C TYR A 106 -6.15 5.24 21.77
N THR A 107 -6.33 5.32 23.08
CA THR A 107 -6.78 6.53 23.75
C THR A 107 -5.56 7.23 24.34
N ASP A 108 -5.26 8.41 23.82
CA ASP A 108 -4.22 9.26 24.39
C ASP A 108 -4.82 10.07 25.55
N ALA A 109 -4.32 9.84 26.76
CA ALA A 109 -4.83 10.49 27.97
C ALA A 109 -4.44 11.98 28.02
N GLU A 110 -3.32 12.37 27.40
CA GLU A 110 -2.85 13.76 27.40
C GLU A 110 -3.69 14.62 26.44
N THR A 111 -3.93 14.11 25.24
CA THR A 111 -4.69 14.85 24.21
C THR A 111 -6.20 14.59 24.26
N ARG A 112 -6.64 13.61 25.07
CA ARG A 112 -8.03 13.10 25.11
C ARG A 112 -8.57 12.70 23.74
N THR A 113 -7.69 12.18 22.86
CA THR A 113 -8.05 11.78 21.49
C THR A 113 -8.07 10.27 21.37
N ILE A 114 -9.10 9.72 20.72
CA ILE A 114 -9.18 8.30 20.39
C ILE A 114 -8.72 8.10 18.94
N TYR A 115 -7.62 7.40 18.77
CA TYR A 115 -7.10 7.00 17.47
C TYR A 115 -7.54 5.59 17.14
N ARG A 116 -8.18 5.39 15.99
CA ARG A 116 -8.53 4.05 15.48
C ARG A 116 -7.51 3.61 14.44
N PHE A 117 -7.04 2.39 14.58
CA PHE A 117 -6.07 1.77 13.70
C PHE A 117 -6.64 0.48 13.11
N ARG A 118 -6.28 0.22 11.85
CA ARG A 118 -6.66 -0.98 11.12
C ARG A 118 -5.43 -1.71 10.63
N SER A 119 -5.38 -3.02 10.83
CA SER A 119 -4.29 -3.83 10.27
C SER A 119 -4.37 -3.91 8.74
N ALA A 120 -3.31 -4.45 8.14
CA ALA A 120 -3.41 -4.96 6.76
C ALA A 120 -4.45 -6.09 6.66
N TYR A 121 -4.94 -6.35 5.45
CA TYR A 121 -5.92 -7.40 5.14
C TYR A 121 -5.35 -8.79 5.39
N LEU A 122 -5.91 -9.50 6.36
CA LEU A 122 -5.53 -10.86 6.74
C LEU A 122 -6.42 -11.85 5.99
N TRP A 123 -5.84 -12.79 5.26
CA TRP A 123 -6.60 -13.78 4.47
C TRP A 123 -6.94 -15.05 5.26
N SER A 124 -6.38 -15.17 6.45
CA SER A 124 -6.65 -16.20 7.44
C SER A 124 -7.33 -15.55 8.64
N ASP A 125 -8.27 -16.26 9.25
CA ASP A 125 -8.93 -15.79 10.47
C ASP A 125 -7.89 -15.59 11.59
N PRO A 126 -7.67 -14.36 12.08
CA PRO A 126 -6.74 -14.10 13.17
C PRO A 126 -7.33 -14.41 14.54
N ALA A 127 -8.65 -14.63 14.67
CA ALA A 127 -9.32 -14.80 15.97
C ALA A 127 -8.69 -15.89 16.86
N PRO A 128 -8.30 -17.07 16.34
CA PRO A 128 -7.63 -18.09 17.15
C PRO A 128 -6.25 -17.66 17.68
N PHE A 129 -5.56 -16.77 16.96
CA PHE A 129 -4.20 -16.33 17.32
C PHE A 129 -4.21 -15.19 18.34
N LEU A 130 -5.34 -14.51 18.49
CA LEU A 130 -5.48 -13.43 19.47
C LEU A 130 -5.42 -13.96 20.91
N ASN A 131 -5.70 -15.25 21.18
CA ASN A 131 -5.45 -15.95 22.46
C ASN A 131 -5.80 -15.13 23.72
N GLY A 132 -6.92 -14.40 23.72
CA GLY A 132 -7.35 -13.57 24.85
C GLY A 132 -6.53 -12.29 25.07
N ARG A 133 -5.66 -11.90 24.13
CA ARG A 133 -4.96 -10.61 24.18
C ARG A 133 -5.97 -9.48 24.10
N THR A 134 -5.81 -8.52 24.99
CA THR A 134 -6.62 -7.28 25.04
C THR A 134 -5.93 -6.11 24.36
N THR A 135 -4.64 -6.24 24.02
CA THR A 135 -3.83 -5.18 23.43
C THR A 135 -2.96 -5.67 22.26
N VAL A 136 -2.73 -4.77 21.31
CA VAL A 136 -1.88 -4.98 20.13
C VAL A 136 -0.87 -3.85 20.05
N ARG A 137 0.37 -4.20 19.68
CA ARG A 137 1.43 -3.22 19.44
C ARG A 137 1.19 -2.53 18.09
N VAL A 138 1.14 -1.20 18.11
CA VAL A 138 1.06 -0.35 16.93
C VAL A 138 2.27 0.58 16.92
N LEU A 139 3.00 0.59 15.81
CA LEU A 139 4.10 1.53 15.58
C LEU A 139 3.53 2.77 14.90
N VAL A 140 3.62 3.92 15.56
CA VAL A 140 3.10 5.19 15.05
C VAL A 140 4.23 6.18 14.80
N ASP A 141 4.03 7.07 13.83
CA ASP A 141 4.86 8.27 13.69
C ASP A 141 4.45 9.27 14.78
N PRO A 142 5.34 9.64 15.72
CA PRO A 142 5.03 10.58 16.80
C PRO A 142 4.55 11.95 16.31
N ARG A 143 4.96 12.35 15.10
CA ARG A 143 4.55 13.62 14.49
C ARG A 143 3.21 13.51 13.77
N ASN A 144 2.78 12.30 13.42
CA ASN A 144 1.55 12.08 12.66
C ASN A 144 0.99 10.67 12.86
N TYR A 145 0.01 10.53 13.75
CA TYR A 145 -0.63 9.25 14.08
C TYR A 145 -1.41 8.62 12.91
N ARG A 146 -1.63 9.34 11.79
CA ARG A 146 -2.19 8.74 10.56
C ARG A 146 -1.19 7.83 9.84
N ARG A 147 0.10 7.95 10.15
CA ARG A 147 1.17 7.07 9.67
C ARG A 147 1.46 6.03 10.75
N TYR A 148 0.91 4.85 10.56
CA TYR A 148 1.02 3.78 11.53
C TYR A 148 1.19 2.42 10.87
N LEU A 149 1.65 1.46 11.68
CA LEU A 149 1.80 0.07 11.33
C LEU A 149 1.38 -0.78 12.51
N VAL A 150 0.28 -1.52 12.35
CA VAL A 150 -0.15 -2.53 13.34
C VAL A 150 0.77 -3.73 13.21
N ASP A 151 1.44 -4.09 14.30
CA ASP A 151 2.34 -5.25 14.32
C ASP A 151 1.54 -6.55 14.41
N THR A 152 1.32 -7.17 13.26
CA THR A 152 0.63 -8.46 13.16
C THR A 152 1.59 -9.64 13.27
N LYS A 153 2.91 -9.44 13.17
CA LYS A 153 3.90 -10.52 13.29
C LYS A 153 3.96 -11.07 14.71
N GLY A 154 3.81 -10.21 15.70
CA GLY A 154 3.78 -10.61 17.11
C GLY A 154 2.50 -11.34 17.53
N LEU A 155 1.45 -11.34 16.70
CA LEU A 155 0.15 -11.94 17.04
C LEU A 155 0.06 -13.42 16.68
N SER A 156 0.94 -13.92 15.83
CA SER A 156 0.76 -15.21 15.15
C SER A 156 1.43 -16.41 15.82
N GLY A 157 1.99 -16.25 17.03
CA GLY A 157 2.71 -17.33 17.72
C GLY A 157 3.90 -17.92 16.94
N GLY A 158 4.48 -17.15 16.01
CA GLY A 158 5.58 -17.61 15.13
C GLY A 158 5.16 -17.92 13.68
N TYR A 159 3.86 -17.87 13.36
CA TYR A 159 3.38 -18.06 11.99
C TYR A 159 3.46 -16.76 11.19
N GLN A 160 3.83 -16.79 9.91
CA GLN A 160 3.76 -15.57 9.11
C GLN A 160 2.30 -15.33 8.71
N ILE A 161 1.55 -14.47 9.44
CA ILE A 161 0.24 -14.02 8.95
C ILE A 161 0.50 -13.05 7.80
N VAL A 162 0.45 -13.60 6.59
CA VAL A 162 0.70 -12.83 5.36
C VAL A 162 -0.57 -12.06 5.02
N GLY A 163 -0.75 -10.91 5.66
CA GLY A 163 -1.70 -9.90 5.20
C GLY A 163 -1.17 -9.07 4.05
#